data_AF-A0A317VHC4-F1
#
_entry.id   AF-A0A317VHC4-F1
#
_cell.length_a   1.000
_cell.length_b   1.000
_cell.length_c   1.000
_cell.angle_alpha   90.00
_cell.angle_beta   90.00
_cell.angle_gamma   90.00
#
_symmetry.space_group_name_H-M   'P 1'
#
loop_
_entity.id
_entity.type
_entity.pdbx_description
1 polymer ?
#
loop_
_entity_poly.entity_id
_entity_poly.type
_entity_poly.pdbx_seq_one_letter_code
_entity_poly.pdbx_strand_id
1 'polypeptide(L)' 'MSNERRRKDGPKRDKYTSQACLECQRRKVKCSGDPVCSSCRTRSIHCYYAGDGHKEAKGRKKRIYEE' A
#
# COMPACT_ATOMS: atom_id res chain seq x y z
N MET A 1 -14.41 31.83 34.49
CA MET A 1 -13.02 31.47 34.13
C MET A 1 -12.86 29.95 34.22
N SER A 2 -12.98 29.20 33.11
CA SER A 2 -12.45 27.83 32.97
C SER A 2 -12.33 27.51 31.48
N ASN A 3 -11.11 27.55 30.95
CA ASN A 3 -10.83 27.41 29.53
C ASN A 3 -9.91 26.19 29.35
N GLU A 4 -10.47 24.98 29.37
CA GLU A 4 -9.72 23.73 29.19
C GLU A 4 -10.29 22.92 28.03
N ARG A 5 -10.11 23.45 26.82
CA ARG A 5 -10.33 22.67 25.60
C ARG A 5 -9.17 21.69 25.45
N ARG A 6 -9.41 20.44 25.84
CA ARG A 6 -8.54 19.27 25.64
C ARG A 6 -7.77 19.40 24.32
N ARG A 7 -6.44 19.45 24.41
CA ARG A 7 -5.57 19.30 23.23
C ARG A 7 -5.82 17.90 22.68
N LYS A 8 -6.69 17.80 21.66
CA LYS A 8 -6.77 16.59 20.84
C LYS A 8 -5.42 16.47 20.17
N ASP A 9 -4.62 15.51 20.61
CA ASP A 9 -3.52 14.98 19.81
C ASP A 9 -4.03 14.79 18.39
N GLY A 10 -3.56 15.64 17.47
CA GLY A 10 -3.91 15.51 16.06
C GLY A 10 -3.55 14.11 15.57
N PRO A 11 -4.18 13.60 14.49
CA PRO A 11 -3.89 12.28 13.98
C PRO A 11 -2.38 12.17 13.79
N LYS A 12 -1.73 11.36 14.62
CA LYS A 12 -0.31 11.01 14.46
C LYS A 12 -0.23 10.50 13.04
N ARG A 13 0.45 11.26 12.17
CA ARG A 13 0.58 10.94 10.75
C ARG A 13 0.88 9.45 10.67
N ASP A 14 -0.07 8.68 10.14
CA ASP A 14 0.10 7.24 9.98
C ASP A 14 1.47 7.03 9.37
N LYS A 15 2.29 6.19 10.02
CA LYS A 15 3.68 5.96 9.62
C LYS A 15 3.68 5.73 8.12
N TYR A 16 4.32 6.66 7.40
CA TYR A 16 4.28 6.66 5.96
C TYR A 16 4.90 5.34 5.49
N THR A 17 4.10 4.49 4.85
CA THR A 17 4.65 3.26 4.29
C THR A 17 5.45 3.60 3.06
N SER A 18 6.72 3.18 3.04
CA SER A 18 7.61 3.41 1.89
C SER A 18 7.17 2.61 0.67
N GLN A 19 6.36 1.57 0.84
CA GLN A 19 5.87 0.72 -0.25
C GLN A 19 4.36 0.50 -0.12
N ALA A 20 3.64 0.67 -1.23
CA ALA A 20 2.27 0.22 -1.33
C ALA A 20 2.22 -1.29 -1.60
N CYS A 21 1.18 -1.98 -1.15
CA CYS A 21 0.91 -3.37 -1.54
C CYS A 21 0.64 -3.47 -3.06
N LEU A 22 0.80 -4.67 -3.63
CA LEU A 22 0.64 -4.94 -5.07
C LEU A 22 -0.70 -4.46 -5.61
N GLU A 23 -1.79 -4.66 -4.88
CA GLU A 23 -3.11 -4.25 -5.35
C GLU A 23 -3.31 -2.73 -5.29
N CYS A 24 -2.77 -2.05 -4.27
CA CYS A 24 -2.77 -0.59 -4.23
C CYS A 24 -1.89 0.01 -5.33
N GLN A 25 -0.74 -0.63 -5.64
CA GLN A 25 0.11 -0.25 -6.77
C GLN A 25 -0.62 -0.42 -8.10
N ARG A 26 -1.25 -1.58 -8.32
CA ARG A 26 -2.01 -1.90 -9.55
C ARG A 26 -3.20 -0.95 -9.76
N ARG A 27 -3.91 -0.61 -8.68
CA ARG A 27 -5.07 0.32 -8.72
C ARG A 27 -4.68 1.79 -8.63
N LYS A 28 -3.40 2.11 -8.37
CA LYS A 28 -2.89 3.47 -8.17
C LYS A 28 -3.65 4.22 -7.06
N VAL A 29 -3.97 3.54 -5.96
CA VAL A 29 -4.66 4.12 -4.79
C VAL A 29 -3.74 4.22 -3.59
N LYS A 30 -4.07 5.10 -2.64
CA LYS A 30 -3.32 5.24 -1.38
C LYS A 30 -3.32 3.91 -0.61
N CYS A 31 -2.14 3.48 -0.19
CA CYS A 31 -1.96 2.32 0.67
C CYS A 31 -1.73 2.78 2.11
N SER A 32 -2.41 2.14 3.06
CA SER A 32 -2.29 2.46 4.49
C SER A 32 -1.00 1.94 5.12
N GLY A 33 -0.42 0.86 4.59
CA GLY A 33 0.84 0.31 5.10
C GLY A 33 0.72 -0.72 6.23
N ASP A 34 -0.49 -1.01 6.69
CA ASP A 34 -0.78 -2.10 7.64
C ASP A 34 -0.48 -3.49 7.01
N PRO A 35 -0.31 -4.55 7.83
CA PRO A 35 -0.17 -5.92 7.34
C PRO A 35 -1.24 -6.33 6.33
N VAL A 36 -2.47 -5.84 6.54
CA VAL A 36 -3.54 -5.83 5.53
C VAL A 36 -4.02 -4.39 5.37
N CYS A 37 -3.70 -3.79 4.23
CA CYS A 37 -4.04 -2.41 3.92
C CYS A 37 -5.56 -2.15 4.07
N SER A 38 -5.99 -0.96 4.54
CA SER A 38 -7.42 -0.66 4.73
C SER A 38 -8.25 -0.88 3.46
N SER A 39 -7.72 -0.48 2.29
CA SER A 39 -8.36 -0.71 0.99
C SER A 39 -8.55 -2.19 0.67
N CYS A 40 -7.60 -3.03 1.07
CA CYS A 40 -7.59 -4.47 0.85
C CYS A 40 -8.58 -5.15 1.80
N ARG A 41 -8.59 -4.72 3.07
CA ARG A 41 -9.51 -5.19 4.12
C ARG A 41 -10.96 -4.89 3.76
N THR A 42 -11.28 -3.67 3.35
CA THR A 42 -12.65 -3.30 2.96
C THR A 42 -13.14 -4.09 1.75
N ARG A 43 -12.24 -4.40 0.81
CA ARG A 43 -12.57 -5.22 -0.37
C ARG A 43 -12.53 -6.72 -0.09
N SER A 44 -12.09 -7.13 1.09
CA SER A 44 -11.88 -8.54 1.47
C SER A 44 -11.05 -9.31 0.44
N ILE A 45 -9.98 -8.68 -0.06
CA ILE A 45 -9.05 -9.28 -1.03
C ILE A 45 -7.68 -9.48 -0.41
N HIS A 46 -6.88 -10.33 -1.03
CA HIS A 46 -5.53 -10.60 -0.60
C HIS A 46 -4.63 -9.36 -0.71
N CYS A 47 -3.91 -9.06 0.37
CA CYS A 47 -2.93 -7.99 0.45
C CYS A 47 -1.54 -8.61 0.42
N TYR A 48 -0.83 -8.42 -0.69
CA TYR A 48 0.54 -8.90 -0.84
C TYR A 48 1.47 -7.72 -1.11
N TYR A 49 2.66 -7.73 -0.52
CA TYR A 49 3.72 -6.77 -0.81
C TYR A 49 4.75 -7.43 -1.73
N ALA A 50 5.39 -6.64 -2.59
CA ALA A 50 6.34 -7.16 -3.60
C ALA A 50 7.58 -7.83 -2.99
N GLY A 51 7.85 -7.63 -1.69
CA GLY A 51 8.95 -8.25 -0.95
C GLY A 51 8.69 -9.71 -0.54
N ASP A 52 7.43 -10.15 -0.49
CA ASP A 52 7.04 -11.47 0.01
C ASP A 52 7.22 -12.62 -1.01
N GLY A 53 8.08 -12.44 -2.02
CA GLY A 53 8.46 -13.52 -2.92
C GLY A 53 7.46 -13.86 -4.03
N HIS A 54 6.37 -13.09 -4.18
CA HIS A 54 5.54 -13.15 -5.39
C HIS A 54 6.25 -12.48 -6.57
N LYS A 55 7.29 -13.15 -7.08
CA LYS A 55 7.82 -12.91 -8.42
C LYS A 55 6.73 -13.32 -9.41
N GLU A 56 5.73 -12.45 -9.59
CA GLU A 56 4.88 -12.55 -10.77
C GLU A 56 5.81 -12.49 -11.97
N ALA A 57 5.92 -13.62 -12.65
CA ALA A 57 6.69 -13.82 -13.85
C ALA A 57 6.15 -12.87 -14.94
N LYS A 58 6.49 -11.59 -14.85
CA LYS A 58 6.37 -10.70 -15.99
C LYS A 58 7.39 -11.21 -16.98
N GLY A 59 6.88 -11.96 -17.95
CA GLY A 59 7.56 -12.28 -19.17
C GLY A 59 8.26 -11.02 -19.67
N ARG A 60 9.57 -10.97 -19.43
CA ARG A 60 10.48 -10.31 -20.33
C ARG A 60 10.35 -11.11 -21.61
N LYS A 61 9.33 -10.82 -22.43
CA LYS A 61 9.40 -11.11 -23.86
C LYS A 61 10.69 -10.42 -24.29
N LYS A 62 11.77 -11.21 -24.40
CA LYS A 62 12.99 -10.78 -25.07
C LYS A 62 12.49 -10.23 -26.40
N ARG A 63 12.69 -8.93 -26.64
CA ARG A 63 12.66 -8.38 -27.98
C ARG A 63 13.72 -9.16 -28.75
N ILE A 64 13.29 -10.19 -29.46
CA ILE A 64 14.01 -10.75 -30.58
C ILE A 64 13.84 -9.71 -31.70
N TYR A 65 14.83 -8.85 -31.87
CA TYR A 65 15.08 -8.31 -33.20
C TYR A 65 16.01 -9.32 -33.85
N GLU A 66 15.48 -10.03 -34.84
CA GLU A 66 16.28 -10.72 -35.85
C GLU A 66 15.74 -10.27 -37.21
N GLU A 67 16.68 -9.96 -38.09
CA GLU A 67 16.62 -9.39 -39.46
C GLU A 67 16.50 -7.86 -39.59
#